data_AF-A0A5K1G2V8-F1
#
_entry.id   AF-A0A5K1G2V8-F1
#
_cell.length_a   1.000
_cell.length_b   1.000
_cell.length_c   1.000
_cell.angle_alpha   90.00
_cell.angle_beta   90.00
_cell.angle_gamma   90.00
#
_symmetry.space_group_name_H-M   'P 1'
#
loop_
_entity.id
_entity.type
_entity.pdbx_description
1 polymer ?
#
loop_
_entity_poly.entity_id
_entity_poly.type
_entity_poly.pdbx_seq_one_letter_code
_entity_poly.pdbx_strand_id
1 'polypeptide(L)' 'MIFNLCLLDYRIGEVLDGRYEITAGHGKGVFSTVVRAKDLKAGKGDLEEIAVKIIRNNET' A
#
# COMPACT_ATOMS: atom_id res chain seq x y z
N MET A 1 4.21 6.67 -0.88
CA MET A 1 3.27 6.98 0.22
C MET A 1 3.54 6.05 1.41
N ILE A 2 3.38 6.50 2.66
CA ILE A 2 3.47 5.64 3.86
C ILE A 2 2.05 5.36 4.36
N PHE A 3 1.71 4.09 4.51
CA PHE A 3 0.42 3.63 5.05
C PHE A 3 0.64 2.89 6.36
N ASN A 4 -0.13 3.20 7.39
CA ASN A 4 -0.13 2.44 8.63
C ASN A 4 -1.26 1.40 8.56
N LEU A 5 -0.92 0.12 8.68
CA LEU A 5 -1.90 -0.97 8.65
C LEU A 5 -1.59 -1.95 9.79
N CYS A 6 -2.59 -2.23 10.62
CA CYS A 6 -2.50 -3.15 11.75
C CYS A 6 -2.68 -4.64 11.33
N LEU A 7 -2.89 -4.91 10.05
CA LEU A 7 -3.02 -6.27 9.53
C LEU A 7 -1.63 -6.83 9.18
N LEU A 8 -1.38 -8.06 9.62
CA LEU A 8 -0.09 -8.73 9.45
C LEU A 8 0.29 -8.89 7.98
N ASP A 9 -0.68 -8.97 7.07
CA ASP A 9 -0.50 -9.24 5.65
C ASP A 9 -1.44 -8.39 4.78
N TYR A 10 -1.01 -8.15 3.54
CA TYR A 10 -1.78 -7.44 2.52
C TYR A 10 -2.36 -8.44 1.51
N ARG A 11 -3.41 -8.06 0.80
CA ARG A 11 -3.98 -8.87 -0.29
C ARG A 11 -4.01 -8.12 -1.62
N ILE A 12 -3.70 -8.81 -2.73
CA ILE A 12 -3.88 -8.25 -4.08
C ILE A 12 -5.38 -8.01 -4.31
N GLY A 13 -5.71 -6.81 -4.80
CA GLY A 13 -7.08 -6.31 -4.95
C GLY A 13 -7.64 -5.62 -3.70
N GLU A 14 -6.91 -5.58 -2.58
CA GLU A 14 -7.31 -4.82 -1.40
C GLU A 14 -7.16 -3.31 -1.66
N VAL A 15 -8.13 -2.51 -1.21
CA VAL A 15 -8.11 -1.06 -1.36
C VAL A 15 -7.77 -0.40 -0.03
N LEU A 16 -6.59 0.20 0.04
CA LEU A 16 -6.13 0.98 1.19
C LEU A 16 -6.79 2.36 1.16
N ASP A 17 -7.39 2.74 2.29
CA ASP A 17 -8.01 4.07 2.50
C ASP A 17 -9.03 4.46 1.41
N GLY A 18 -9.67 3.47 0.80
CA GLY A 18 -10.64 3.68 -0.29
C GLY A 18 -10.06 4.36 -1.53
N ARG A 19 -8.73 4.36 -1.70
CA ARG A 19 -8.04 5.06 -2.80
C ARG A 19 -6.98 4.22 -3.49
N TYR A 20 -6.21 3.41 -2.76
CA TYR A 20 -5.04 2.74 -3.33
C TYR A 20 -5.27 1.23 -3.38
N GLU A 21 -5.52 0.70 -4.57
CA GLU A 21 -5.71 -0.73 -4.79
C GLU A 21 -4.36 -1.45 -4.92
N ILE A 22 -4.11 -2.48 -4.12
CA ILE A 22 -2.86 -3.23 -4.18
C ILE A 22 -2.85 -4.13 -5.42
N THR A 23 -1.89 -3.96 -6.30
CA THR A 23 -1.78 -4.72 -7.56
C THR A 23 -0.68 -5.78 -7.52
N ALA A 24 0.40 -5.56 -6.77
CA ALA A 24 1.47 -6.54 -6.63
C ALA A 24 2.32 -6.31 -5.37
N GLY A 25 2.94 -7.38 -4.87
CA GLY A 25 4.02 -7.29 -3.89
C GLY A 25 5.32 -6.82 -4.52
N HIS A 26 6.07 -5.97 -3.82
CA HIS A 26 7.39 -5.52 -4.29
C HIS A 26 8.52 -5.93 -3.34
N GLY A 27 8.30 -5.92 -2.01
CA GLY A 27 9.30 -6.40 -1.06
C GLY A 27 8.82 -6.38 0.39
N LYS A 28 9.33 -7.30 1.22
CA LYS A 28 9.02 -7.40 2.65
C LYS A 28 10.28 -7.13 3.47
N GLY A 29 10.21 -6.13 4.34
CA GLY A 29 11.24 -5.81 5.33
C GLY A 29 10.78 -6.21 6.74
N VAL A 30 11.68 -6.06 7.71
CA VAL A 30 11.44 -6.44 9.12
C VAL A 30 10.25 -5.67 9.72
N PHE A 31 10.11 -4.39 9.38
CA PHE A 31 9.11 -3.47 9.96
C PHE A 31 8.06 -2.97 8.96
N SER A 32 8.18 -3.35 7.70
CA SER A 32 7.32 -2.81 6.65
C SER A 32 7.21 -3.73 5.45
N THR A 33 6.14 -3.60 4.70
CA THR A 33 6.00 -4.22 3.38
C THR A 33 5.79 -3.14 2.32
N VAL A 34 6.48 -3.26 1.20
CA VAL A 34 6.29 -2.39 0.04
C VAL A 34 5.48 -3.14 -1.01
N VAL A 35 4.40 -2.50 -1.45
CA VAL A 35 3.51 -3.01 -2.49
C VAL A 35 3.41 -1.99 -3.62
N ARG A 36 3.16 -2.50 -4.84
CA ARG A 36 2.69 -1.69 -5.96
C ARG A 36 1.18 -1.55 -5.81
N ALA A 37 0.69 -0.33 -5.95
CA ALA A 37 -0.72 -0.02 -5.88
C ALA A 37 -1.14 0.92 -7.02
N LYS A 38 -2.42 0.86 -7.38
CA LYS A 38 -3.06 1.79 -8.29
C LYS A 38 -3.79 2.87 -7.49
N ASP A 39 -3.54 4.14 -7.79
CA ASP A 39 -4.33 5.24 -7.26
C ASP A 39 -5.64 5.38 -8.06
N LEU A 40 -6.74 4.96 -7.45
CA LEU A 40 -8.08 4.98 -8.04
C LEU A 40 -8.64 6.40 -8.21
N LYS A 41 -7.99 7.40 -7.63
CA LYS A 41 -8.37 8.82 -7.70
C LYS A 41 -7.31 9.68 -8.38
N ALA A 42 -6.34 9.07 -9.07
CA ALA A 42 -5.33 9.80 -9.85
C ALA A 42 -6.01 10.70 -10.90
N GLY A 43 -5.62 11.98 -10.95
CA GLY A 43 -6.09 12.93 -11.95
C GLY A 43 -5.26 12.88 -13.24
N LYS A 44 -5.66 13.69 -14.22
CA LYS A 44 -4.86 13.88 -15.44
C LYS A 44 -3.50 14.47 -15.08
N GLY A 45 -2.44 13.69 -15.26
CA GLY A 45 -1.05 14.08 -14.98
C GLY A 45 -0.44 13.45 -13.74
N ASP A 46 -1.24 12.77 -12.91
CA ASP A 46 -0.74 12.00 -11.78
C ASP A 46 -0.27 10.60 -12.21
N LEU A 47 0.60 10.01 -11.40
CA LEU A 47 1.02 8.61 -11.59
C LEU A 47 -0.11 7.68 -11.13
N GLU A 48 -0.69 6.92 -12.05
CA GLU A 48 -1.67 5.88 -11.70
C GLU A 48 -1.05 4.78 -10.83
N GLU A 49 0.23 4.46 -11.05
CA GLU A 49 0.93 3.41 -10.32
C GLU A 49 1.93 3.98 -9.32
N ILE A 50 1.78 3.57 -8.07
CA ILE A 50 2.59 4.07 -6.96
C ILE A 50 3.15 2.93 -6.13
N ALA A 51 4.26 3.23 -5.44
CA ALA A 51 4.76 2.39 -4.36
C ALA A 51 4.15 2.83 -3.01
N VAL A 52 3.54 1.87 -2.32
CA VAL A 52 2.99 2.04 -0.97
C VAL A 52 3.86 1.28 0.00
N LYS A 53 4.42 1.99 0.99
CA LYS A 53 5.14 1.40 2.12
C LYS A 53 4.18 1.24 3.28
N ILE A 54 3.76 0.01 3.56
CA ILE A 54 2.90 -0.37 4.66
C ILE A 54 3.78 -0.57 5.90
N ILE A 55 3.56 0.22 6.94
CA ILE A 55 4.21 0.12 8.25
C ILE A 55 3.27 -0.60 9.19
N ARG A 56 3.77 -1.65 9.84
CA ARG A 56 3.04 -2.37 10.89
C ARG A 56 3.16 -1.58 12.18
N ASN A 57 2.04 -1.17 12.77
CA ASN A 57 2.06 -0.64 14.12
C ASN A 57 2.00 -1.82 15.11
N ASN A 58 3.00 -1.94 15.98
CA ASN A 58 2.94 -2.85 17.12
C ASN A 58 2.61 -1.98 18.32
N GLU A 59 1.33 -1.92 18.73
CA GLU A 59 1.02 -1.39 20.06
C GLU A 59 1.78 -2.26 21.08
N THR A 60 2.55 -1.62 21.94
CA THR A 60 3.22 -2.26 23.08
C THR A 60 2.42 -1.96 24.33
#